data_AF-A0A535UEG0-F1
#
_entry.id   AF-A0A535UEG0-F1
#
_cell.length_a   1.000
_cell.length_b   1.000
_cell.length_c   1.000
_cell.angle_alpha   90.00
_cell.angle_beta   90.00
_cell.angle_gamma   90.00
#
_symmetry.space_group_name_H-M   'P 1'
#
loop_
_entity.id
_entity.type
_entity.pdbx_description
1 polymer ?
#
loop_
_entity_poly.entity_id
_entity_poly.type
_entity_poly.pdbx_seq_one_letter_code
_entity_poly.pdbx_strand_id
1 'polypeptide(L)'
;METRLLAYEHAVTVSEIAAWANNLIGKEVPGDPGFTVVRVIQFQMISNQGGQGGYDAMILVEVTEKHSDTQVALKEADIEVIEELTSSIDETTQN
;
A
#
# COMPACT_ATOMS: atom_id res chain seq x y z
N MET A 1 -5.29 4.02 -10.16
CA MET A 1 -4.05 3.22 -10.15
C MET A 1 -3.09 3.87 -11.12
N GLU A 2 -1.92 4.27 -10.62
CA GLU A 2 -0.90 4.96 -11.40
C GLU A 2 0.43 4.21 -11.33
N THR A 3 1.40 4.62 -12.15
CA THR A 3 2.75 4.09 -12.06
C THR A 3 3.74 5.21 -11.71
N ARG A 4 4.78 4.85 -10.97
CA ARG A 4 5.90 5.73 -10.63
C ARG A 4 7.20 5.02 -10.93
N LEU A 5 8.18 5.78 -11.41
CA LEU A 5 9.52 5.27 -11.71
C LEU A 5 10.46 5.73 -10.62
N LEU A 6 11.14 4.79 -9.97
CA LEU A 6 12.06 5.05 -8.88
C LEU A 6 13.47 4.62 -9.29
N ALA A 7 14.47 5.39 -8.87
CA ALA A 7 15.87 5.08 -9.08
C ALA A 7 16.52 4.67 -7.75
N TYR A 8 17.43 3.70 -7.82
CA TYR A 8 18.35 3.33 -6.75
C TYR A 8 19.75 3.32 -7.31
N GLU A 9 20.65 4.09 -6.69
CA GLU A 9 22.00 4.30 -7.20
C GLU A 9 23.03 3.67 -6.27
N HIS A 10 24.18 3.29 -6.84
CA HIS A 10 25.35 2.82 -6.10
C HIS A 10 25.11 1.56 -5.24
N ALA A 11 24.25 0.64 -5.68
CA ALA A 11 24.08 -0.62 -4.99
C ALA A 11 25.35 -1.47 -5.11
N VAL A 12 25.76 -2.07 -4.00
CA VAL A 12 26.92 -2.97 -3.96
C VAL A 12 26.53 -4.34 -4.52
N THR A 13 25.27 -4.75 -4.33
CA THR A 13 24.76 -6.06 -4.77
C THR A 13 23.36 -5.99 -5.34
N VAL A 14 23.02 -6.96 -6.20
CA VAL A 14 21.65 -7.14 -6.69
C VAL A 14 20.67 -7.41 -5.53
N SER A 15 21.10 -8.14 -4.50
CA SER A 15 20.28 -8.47 -3.33
C SER A 15 19.87 -7.24 -2.54
N GLU A 16 20.74 -6.23 -2.47
CA GLU A 16 20.44 -4.94 -1.84
C GLU A 16 19.30 -4.22 -2.56
N ILE A 17 19.35 -4.17 -3.89
CA ILE A 17 18.29 -3.54 -4.69
C ILE A 17 16.96 -4.30 -4.52
N ALA A 18 16.99 -5.63 -4.53
CA ALA A 18 15.80 -6.44 -4.29
C ALA A 18 15.21 -6.22 -2.89
N ALA A 19 16.06 -6.14 -1.86
CA ALA A 19 15.63 -5.85 -0.50
C ALA A 19 14.99 -4.47 -0.40
N TRP A 20 15.59 -3.45 -1.04
CA TRP A 20 15.01 -2.12 -1.12
C TRP A 20 13.64 -2.14 -1.81
N ALA A 21 13.53 -2.75 -2.99
CA ALA A 21 12.29 -2.82 -3.75
C ALA A 21 11.15 -3.50 -2.97
N ASN A 22 11.45 -4.62 -2.30
CA ASN A 22 10.47 -5.32 -1.47
C ASN A 22 10.02 -4.48 -0.27
N ASN A 23 10.94 -3.68 0.29
CA ASN A 23 10.66 -2.83 1.43
C ASN A 23 9.81 -1.59 1.07
N LEU A 24 9.60 -1.30 -0.22
CA LEU A 24 8.72 -0.22 -0.67
C LEU A 24 7.23 -0.61 -0.61
N ILE A 25 6.91 -1.89 -0.76
CA ILE A 25 5.52 -2.36 -0.85
C ILE A 25 4.76 -2.01 0.44
N GLY A 26 3.61 -1.37 0.28
CA GLY A 26 2.77 -0.89 1.39
C GLY A 26 3.27 0.39 2.06
N LYS A 27 4.34 1.01 1.57
CA LYS A 27 4.87 2.28 2.08
C LYS A 27 4.60 3.44 1.14
N GLU A 28 4.75 4.64 1.67
CA GLU A 28 4.66 5.85 0.87
C GLU A 28 5.78 5.91 -0.16
N VAL A 29 5.44 6.45 -1.33
CA VAL A 29 6.39 6.64 -2.43
C VAL A 29 7.44 7.67 -2.00
N PRO A 30 8.76 7.37 -2.08
CA PRO A 30 9.80 8.34 -1.75
C PRO A 30 9.66 9.60 -2.62
N GLY A 31 9.51 10.76 -1.98
CA GLY A 31 9.40 12.06 -2.66
C GLY A 31 8.01 12.44 -3.16
N ASP A 32 7.01 11.55 -3.06
CA ASP A 32 5.62 11.79 -3.48
C ASP A 32 4.64 11.40 -2.34
N PRO A 33 4.58 12.20 -1.26
CA PRO A 33 3.71 11.92 -0.12
C PRO A 33 2.24 11.99 -0.55
N GLY A 34 1.47 10.94 -0.23
CA GLY A 34 0.08 10.80 -0.68
C GLY A 34 -0.15 9.60 -1.59
N PHE A 35 0.91 8.93 -2.05
CA PHE A 35 0.82 7.67 -2.77
C PHE A 35 1.45 6.53 -1.97
N THR A 36 0.83 5.36 -2.01
CA THR A 36 1.34 4.12 -1.43
C THR A 36 1.70 3.14 -2.52
N VAL A 37 2.85 2.48 -2.41
CA VAL A 37 3.29 1.47 -3.36
C VAL A 37 2.48 0.18 -3.17
N VAL A 38 1.87 -0.30 -4.24
CA VAL A 38 1.06 -1.54 -4.24
C VAL A 38 1.92 -2.74 -4.62
N ARG A 39 2.71 -2.62 -5.68
CA ARG A 39 3.61 -3.68 -6.17
C ARG A 39 4.69 -3.13 -7.08
N VAL A 40 5.74 -3.92 -7.25
CA VAL A 40 6.75 -3.72 -8.31
C VAL A 40 6.25 -4.34 -9.61
N ILE A 41 6.27 -3.57 -10.70
CA ILE A 41 5.86 -4.01 -12.04
C ILE A 41 7.08 -4.47 -12.84
N GLN A 42 8.12 -3.64 -12.87
CA GLN A 42 9.29 -3.87 -13.69
C GLN A 42 10.56 -3.45 -12.97
N PHE A 43 11.64 -4.15 -13.31
CA PHE A 43 12.95 -3.96 -12.74
C PHE A 43 14.00 -3.95 -13.85
N GLN A 44 14.85 -2.92 -13.86
CA GLN A 44 15.97 -2.81 -14.78
C GLN A 44 17.23 -2.46 -14.00
N MET A 45 18.30 -3.25 -14.19
CA MET A 45 19.60 -2.99 -13.59
C MET A 45 20.60 -2.54 -14.65
N ILE A 46 21.50 -1.67 -14.23
CA ILE A 46 22.63 -1.16 -15.00
C ILE A 46 23.88 -1.51 -14.21
N SER A 47 24.76 -2.32 -14.79
CA SER A 47 26.04 -2.65 -14.15
C SER A 47 27.05 -1.53 -14.41
N ASN A 48 27.64 -1.02 -13.34
CA ASN A 48 28.65 0.02 -13.42
C ASN A 48 30.03 -0.64 -13.61
N GLN A 49 30.58 -0.54 -14.83
CA GLN A 49 31.87 -1.16 -15.19
C GLN A 49 33.12 -0.34 -14.75
N GLY A 50 32.97 0.58 -13.81
CA GLY A 50 34.09 1.31 -13.18
C GLY A 50 34.69 0.53 -12.00
N GLY A 51 36.00 0.63 -11.79
CA GLY A 51 36.83 -0.23 -10.92
C GLY A 51 36.46 -0.44 -9.44
N GLN A 52 35.29 0.00 -8.98
CA GLN A 52 34.72 -0.36 -7.68
C GLN A 52 33.53 -1.34 -7.77
N GLY A 53 33.01 -1.62 -8.96
CA GLY A 53 31.86 -2.51 -9.15
C GLY A 53 30.58 -1.98 -8.50
N GLY A 54 29.43 -2.38 -9.03
CA GLY A 54 28.13 -1.99 -8.47
C GLY A 54 27.02 -1.96 -9.51
N TYR A 55 25.84 -1.60 -9.05
CA TYR A 55 24.62 -1.58 -9.84
C TYR A 55 23.82 -0.32 -9.56
N ASP A 56 23.32 0.29 -10.61
CA ASP A 56 22.18 1.20 -10.52
C ASP A 56 20.92 0.45 -10.96
N ALA A 57 19.77 0.88 -10.47
CA ALA A 57 18.51 0.27 -10.80
C ALA A 57 17.40 1.29 -11.02
N MET A 58 16.53 0.96 -11.97
CA MET A 58 15.27 1.63 -12.19
C MET A 58 14.14 0.63 -11.95
N ILE A 59 13.17 1.05 -11.14
CA ILE A 59 12.02 0.23 -10.76
C ILE A 59 10.74 0.97 -11.10
N LEU A 60 9.90 0.33 -11.90
CA LEU A 60 8.54 0.79 -12.15
C LEU A 60 7.63 0.16 -11.10
N VAL A 61 6.97 1.00 -10.29
CA VAL A 61 6.04 0.57 -9.25
C VAL A 61 4.62 1.00 -9.58
N GLU A 62 3.65 0.17 -9.23
CA GLU A 62 2.24 0.54 -9.21
C GLU A 62 1.95 1.22 -7.88
N VAL A 63 1.22 2.32 -7.93
CA VAL A 63 0.85 3.11 -6.75
C VAL A 63 -0.65 3.37 -6.71
N THR A 64 -1.14 3.54 -5.48
CA THR A 64 -2.49 4.03 -5.22
C THR A 64 -2.41 5.31 -4.40
N GLU A 65 -3.35 6.22 -4.62
CA GLU A 65 -3.54 7.33 -3.69
C GLU A 65 -3.86 6.76 -2.32
N LYS A 66 -3.24 7.35 -1.30
CA LYS A 66 -3.64 7.20 0.08
C LYS A 66 -4.97 7.92 0.20
N HIS A 67 -6.06 7.20 -0.02
CA HIS A 67 -7.33 7.69 0.45
C HIS A 67 -7.15 8.00 1.93
N SER A 68 -7.38 9.25 2.32
CA SER A 68 -7.76 9.48 3.71
C SER A 68 -9.01 8.64 3.86
N ASP A 69 -8.85 7.44 4.40
CA ASP A 69 -9.89 6.85 5.20
C ASP A 69 -10.15 7.93 6.24
N THR A 70 -11.11 8.80 5.94
CA THR A 70 -12.00 9.33 6.94
C THR A 70 -12.39 8.08 7.70
N GLN A 71 -11.66 7.78 8.78
CA GLN A 71 -12.12 6.87 9.77
C GLN A 71 -13.53 7.36 10.02
N VAL A 72 -14.52 6.56 9.61
CA VAL A 72 -15.88 6.77 10.07
C VAL A 72 -15.72 6.59 11.56
N ALA A 73 -15.51 7.69 12.27
CA ALA A 73 -15.54 7.73 13.70
C ALA A 73 -16.99 7.48 14.04
N LEU A 74 -17.37 6.19 14.06
CA LEU A 74 -18.62 5.73 14.64
C LEU A 74 -18.62 6.32 16.04
N LYS A 75 -19.45 7.34 16.26
CA LYS A 75 -19.66 7.86 17.59
C LYS A 75 -20.46 6.80 18.33
N GLU A 76 -20.30 6.67 19.64
CA GLU A 76 -21.06 5.69 20.44
C GLU A 76 -22.58 5.78 20.20
N ALA A 77 -23.08 6.97 19.81
CA ALA A 77 -24.48 7.19 19.42
C ALA A 77 -24.95 6.42 18.16
N ASP A 78 -24.04 5.98 17.27
CA ASP A 78 -24.39 5.26 16.04
C ASP A 78 -24.51 3.73 16.28
N ILE A 79 -24.22 3.24 17.50
CA ILE A 79 -24.24 1.81 17.86
C ILE A 79 -25.62 1.34 18.36
N GLU A 80 -26.54 2.25 18.73
CA GLU A 80 -27.81 1.91 19.40
C GLU A 80 -28.99 1.51 18.49
N VAL A 81 -28.81 1.25 17.18
CA VAL A 81 -29.95 1.04 16.24
C VAL A 81 -30.08 -0.40 15.69
N ILE A 82 -29.30 -1.37 16.19
CA ILE A 82 -29.41 -2.79 15.73
C ILE A 82 -30.11 -3.70 16.76
N GLU A 83 -30.84 -3.16 17.74
CA GLU A 83 -31.69 -3.98 18.63
C GLU A 83 -33.20 -3.69 18.53
N GLU A 84 -33.64 -2.78 17.66
CA GLU A 84 -35.07 -2.44 17.52
C GLU A 84 -35.76 -3.01 16.26
N LEU A 85 -35.13 -3.96 15.56
CA LEU A 85 -35.72 -4.62 14.38
C LEU A 85 -36.14 -6.08 14.60
N THR A 86 -35.83 -6.68 15.75
CA THR A 86 -36.21 -8.09 16.06
C THR A 86 -37.31 -8.21 17.11
N SER A 87 -37.71 -7.11 17.76
CA SER A 87 -38.76 -7.14 18.81
C SER A 87 -40.20 -7.18 18.26
N SER A 88 -40.38 -7.01 16.94
CA SER A 88 -41.70 -6.99 16.29
C SER A 88 -42.09 -8.30 15.60
N ILE A 89 -41.36 -9.41 15.82
CA ILE A 89 -41.69 -10.72 15.25
C ILE A 89 -41.90 -11.74 16.38
N ASP A 90 -43.10 -11.69 16.97
CA ASP A 90 -43.99 -12.83 17.29
C ASP A 90 -44.91 -12.53 18.50
N GLU A 91 -45.94 -11.71 18.27
CA GLU A 91 -47.25 -11.97 18.87
C GLU A 91 -48.04 -12.87 17.90
N THR A 92 -48.27 -14.12 18.28
CA THR A 92 -49.57 -14.85 18.28
C THR A 92 -49.36 -16.37 18.19
N THR A 93 -49.83 -17.12 19.19
CA THR A 93 -50.80 -18.22 19.00
C THR A 93 -51.37 -18.62 20.37
N GLN A 94 -52.70 -18.52 20.46
CA GLN A 94 -53.56 -18.92 21.57
C GLN A 94 -53.49 -20.43 21.83
N ASN A 95 -53.54 -20.84 23.10
CA ASN A 95 -54.48 -21.82 23.65
C ASN A 95 -54.36 -21.90 25.17
#